data_AF-A0A482ZWM2-F1
#
_entry.id   AF-A0A482ZWM2-F1
#
_cell.length_a   1.000
_cell.length_b   1.000
_cell.length_c   1.000
_cell.angle_alpha   90.00
_cell.angle_beta   90.00
_cell.angle_gamma   90.00
#
_symmetry.space_group_name_H-M   'P 1'
#
loop_
_entity.id
_entity.type
_entity.pdbx_description
1 polymer ?
#
loop_
_entity_poly.entity_id
_entity_poly.type
_entity_poly.pdbx_seq_one_letter_code
_entity_poly.pdbx_strand_id
1 'polypeptide(L)'
;MLLAAPSAIIFSANLPVAVALVWITNPITIPPIFYACYKLGAWVLGVSIEQDFVMSLEYVWQVFDTIWQPFLLGCLIVSTVSSIMGYFTIQFIYRLKIYKRLKKS
;
A
#
# COMPACT_ATOMS: atom_id res chain seq x y z
N MET A 1 3.60 1.92 -11.38
CA MET A 1 5.03 2.01 -11.78
C MET A 1 5.38 3.32 -12.47
N LEU A 2 4.61 3.75 -13.49
CA LEU A 2 4.90 4.96 -14.28
C LEU A 2 4.94 6.26 -13.44
N LEU A 3 4.06 6.39 -12.44
CA LEU A 3 3.95 7.59 -11.60
C LEU A 3 4.96 7.64 -10.45
N ALA A 4 5.60 6.53 -10.11
CA ALA A 4 6.45 6.43 -8.91
C ALA A 4 7.78 7.19 -9.07
N ALA A 5 8.44 7.08 -10.22
CA ALA A 5 9.69 7.79 -10.45
C ALA A 5 9.51 9.31 -10.59
N PRO A 6 8.54 9.83 -11.38
CA PRO A 6 8.26 11.27 -11.43
C PRO A 6 7.85 11.84 -10.07
N SER A 7 7.00 11.15 -9.31
CA SER A 7 6.60 11.61 -7.97
C SER A 7 7.78 11.63 -7.00
N ALA A 8 8.67 10.64 -7.04
CA ALA A 8 9.87 10.65 -6.21
C ALA A 8 10.78 11.86 -6.51
N ILE A 9 10.89 12.26 -7.77
CA ILE A 9 11.65 13.46 -8.16
C ILE A 9 10.96 14.72 -7.62
N ILE A 10 9.65 14.87 -7.83
CA ILE A 10 8.88 16.05 -7.39
C ILE A 10 8.94 16.21 -5.86
N PHE A 11 8.75 15.12 -5.13
CA PHE A 11 8.77 15.13 -3.66
C PHE A 11 10.19 15.04 -3.07
N SER A 12 11.24 15.08 -3.90
CA SER A 12 12.65 14.91 -3.48
C SER A 12 12.86 13.67 -2.60
N ALA A 13 12.12 12.61 -2.89
CA ALA A 13 12.18 11.34 -2.18
C ALA A 13 13.32 10.45 -2.72
N ASN A 14 13.66 9.41 -1.97
CA ASN A 14 14.74 8.50 -2.35
C ASN A 14 14.30 7.64 -3.56
N LEU A 15 14.77 8.00 -4.75
CA LEU A 15 14.36 7.37 -6.02
C LEU A 15 14.57 5.84 -6.05
N PRO A 16 15.73 5.28 -5.66
CA PRO A 16 15.91 3.82 -5.57
C PRO A 16 14.87 3.14 -4.67
N VAL A 17 14.58 3.72 -3.51
CA VAL A 17 13.58 3.18 -2.58
C VAL A 17 12.18 3.26 -3.20
N ALA A 18 11.84 4.40 -3.81
CA ALA A 18 10.56 4.58 -4.48
C ALA A 18 10.34 3.54 -5.59
N VAL A 19 11.36 3.28 -6.42
CA VAL A 19 11.29 2.25 -7.49
C VAL A 19 11.19 0.84 -6.90
N ALA A 20 11.96 0.53 -5.86
CA ALA A 20 11.93 -0.78 -5.20
C ALA A 20 10.57 -1.09 -4.56
N LEU A 21 9.92 -0.09 -3.95
CA LEU A 21 8.60 -0.28 -3.33
C LEU A 21 7.51 -0.67 -4.34
N VAL A 22 7.62 -0.22 -5.59
CA VAL A 22 6.65 -0.60 -6.64
C VAL A 22 6.75 -2.09 -6.99
N TRP A 23 7.92 -2.71 -6.83
CA TRP A 23 8.09 -4.14 -7.06
C TRP A 23 7.40 -5.01 -6.00
N ILE A 24 6.98 -4.42 -4.88
CA ILE A 24 6.17 -5.13 -3.87
C ILE A 24 4.81 -5.50 -4.44
N THR A 25 4.22 -4.70 -5.32
CA THR A 25 2.95 -4.97 -6.01
C THR A 25 3.22 -5.62 -7.36
N ASN A 26 3.56 -6.90 -7.36
CA ASN A 26 3.78 -7.72 -8.55
C ASN A 26 2.53 -8.59 -8.84
N PRO A 27 2.41 -9.25 -10.01
CA PRO A 27 1.21 -10.02 -10.38
C PRO A 27 0.80 -11.09 -9.35
N ILE A 28 1.74 -11.57 -8.53
CA ILE A 28 1.51 -12.58 -7.51
C ILE A 28 0.98 -11.94 -6.21
N THR A 29 1.50 -10.77 -5.83
CA THR A 29 1.15 -10.08 -4.58
C THR A 29 -0.02 -9.10 -4.72
N ILE A 30 -0.32 -8.61 -5.92
CA ILE A 30 -1.47 -7.73 -6.17
C ILE A 30 -2.79 -8.36 -5.71
N PRO A 31 -3.15 -9.60 -6.10
CA PRO A 31 -4.41 -10.21 -5.68
C PRO A 31 -4.60 -10.24 -4.15
N PRO A 32 -3.67 -10.77 -3.33
CA PRO A 32 -3.86 -10.80 -1.88
C PRO A 32 -3.86 -9.41 -1.25
N ILE A 33 -3.04 -8.46 -1.73
CA ILE A 33 -3.03 -7.08 -1.20
C ILE A 33 -4.36 -6.40 -1.47
N PHE A 34 -4.88 -6.49 -2.70
CA PHE A 34 -6.12 -5.83 -3.08
C PHE A 34 -7.34 -6.47 -2.43
N TYR A 35 -7.33 -7.80 -2.28
CA TYR A 35 -8.35 -8.51 -1.50
C TYR A 35 -8.36 -8.05 -0.03
N ALA A 36 -7.18 -7.89 0.59
CA ALA A 36 -7.08 -7.37 1.95
C ALA A 36 -7.62 -5.93 2.08
N CYS A 37 -7.30 -5.04 1.12
CA CYS A 37 -7.85 -3.69 1.06
C CYS A 37 -9.39 -3.73 0.95
N TYR A 38 -9.94 -4.52 0.03
CA TYR A 38 -11.38 -4.67 -0.11
C TYR A 38 -12.03 -5.18 1.18
N LYS A 39 -11.48 -6.24 1.78
CA LYS A 39 -11.98 -6.82 3.03
C LYS A 39 -12.00 -5.80 4.17
N LEU A 40 -10.94 -5.00 4.31
CA LEU A 40 -10.88 -3.93 5.31
C LEU A 40 -11.93 -2.85 5.04
N GLY A 41 -12.06 -2.39 3.81
CA GLY A 41 -13.05 -1.36 3.50
C GLY A 41 -14.49 -1.85 3.60
N ALA A 42 -14.76 -3.09 3.19
CA ALA A 42 -16.08 -3.73 3.35
C ALA A 42 -16.43 -3.89 4.83
N TRP A 43 -15.45 -4.26 5.67
CA TRP A 43 -15.62 -4.31 7.12
C TRP A 43 -15.95 -2.94 7.72
N VAL A 44 -15.28 -1.87 7.27
CA VAL A 44 -15.56 -0.50 7.74
C VAL A 44 -16.94 0.00 7.28
N LEU A 45 -17.36 -0.34 6.05
CA LEU A 45 -18.65 0.05 5.49
C LEU A 45 -19.81 -0.87 5.92
N GLY A 46 -19.53 -1.98 6.61
CA GLY A 46 -20.54 -2.97 7.00
C GLY A 46 -21.14 -3.74 5.83
N VAL A 47 -20.44 -3.84 4.69
CA VAL A 47 -20.89 -4.56 3.50
C VAL A 47 -20.55 -6.04 3.63
N SER A 48 -21.51 -6.92 3.36
CA SER A 48 -21.31 -8.38 3.36
C SER A 48 -20.33 -8.79 2.28
N ILE A 49 -19.23 -9.44 2.68
CA ILE A 49 -18.23 -9.97 1.76
C ILE A 49 -18.77 -11.30 1.22
N GLU A 50 -19.08 -11.36 -0.08
CA GLU A 50 -19.38 -12.63 -0.74
C GLU A 50 -18.16 -13.55 -0.68
N GLN A 51 -18.33 -14.77 -0.14
CA GLN A 51 -17.24 -15.72 0.12
C GLN A 51 -16.72 -16.41 -1.15
N ASP A 52 -17.51 -16.43 -2.23
CA ASP A 52 -17.15 -17.08 -3.51
C ASP A 52 -16.39 -16.14 -4.45
N PHE A 53 -15.42 -15.42 -3.89
CA PHE A 53 -14.59 -14.50 -4.65
C PHE A 53 -13.58 -15.29 -5.50
N VAL A 54 -13.98 -15.67 -6.71
CA VAL A 54 -13.06 -16.12 -7.75
C VAL A 54 -12.52 -14.86 -8.42
N MET A 55 -11.24 -14.57 -8.21
CA MET A 55 -10.55 -13.45 -8.85
C MET A 55 -10.35 -13.73 -10.35
N SER A 56 -11.44 -13.76 -11.11
CA SER A 56 -11.45 -13.75 -12.56
C SER A 56 -11.67 -12.32 -13.06
N LEU A 57 -11.13 -11.98 -14.23
CA LEU A 57 -11.29 -10.66 -14.83
C LEU A 57 -12.78 -10.36 -15.11
N GLU A 58 -13.55 -11.35 -15.59
CA GLU A 58 -15.01 -11.20 -15.75
C GLU A 58 -15.72 -10.83 -14.44
N TYR A 59 -15.42 -11.51 -13.34
CA TYR A 59 -16.10 -11.28 -12.06
C TYR A 59 -15.78 -9.90 -11.49
N VAL A 60 -14.54 -9.43 -11.64
CA VAL A 60 -14.13 -8.08 -11.22
C VAL A 60 -14.91 -7.00 -11.99
N TRP A 61 -15.13 -7.19 -13.29
CA TRP A 61 -15.91 -6.26 -14.10
C TRP A 61 -17.40 -6.29 -13.75
N GLN A 62 -17.96 -7.47 -13.49
CA GLN A 62 -19.38 -7.62 -13.17
C GLN A 62 -19.77 -7.01 -11.82
N VAL A 63 -18.88 -7.10 -10.83
CA VAL A 63 -19.14 -6.64 -9.46
C VAL A 63 -18.41 -5.32 -9.17
N PHE A 64 -17.83 -4.68 -10.21
CA PHE A 64 -17.02 -3.47 -10.09
C PHE A 64 -17.77 -2.36 -9.36
N ASP A 65 -19.04 -2.12 -9.72
CA ASP A 65 -19.92 -1.08 -9.16
C ASP A 65 -20.20 -1.24 -7.66
N THR A 66 -20.11 -2.47 -7.14
CA THR A 66 -20.32 -2.76 -5.70
C THR A 66 -18.99 -2.78 -4.93
N ILE A 67 -17.91 -3.20 -5.58
CA ILE A 67 -16.60 -3.41 -4.93
C ILE A 67 -15.78 -2.13 -4.87
N TRP A 68 -15.92 -1.21 -5.82
CA TRP A 68 -15.02 -0.06 -5.93
C TRP A 68 -15.01 0.84 -4.68
N GLN A 69 -16.18 1.09 -4.06
CA GLN A 69 -16.28 1.93 -2.85
C GLN A 69 -15.48 1.36 -1.66
N PRO A 70 -15.78 0.14 -1.17
CA PRO A 70 -14.99 -0.47 -0.10
C PRO A 70 -13.53 -0.68 -0.50
N PHE A 71 -13.26 -1.03 -1.76
CA PHE A 71 -11.89 -1.19 -2.22
C PHE A 71 -11.05 0.09 -2.11
N LEU A 72 -11.57 1.22 -2.60
CA LEU A 72 -10.89 2.52 -2.53
C LEU A 72 -10.73 2.99 -1.09
N LEU A 73 -11.76 2.82 -0.26
CA LEU A 73 -11.71 3.17 1.15
C LEU A 73 -10.65 2.35 1.90
N GLY A 74 -10.60 1.05 1.66
CA GLY A 74 -9.56 0.19 2.22
C GLY A 74 -8.16 0.55 1.73
N CYS A 75 -7.99 0.82 0.43
CA CYS A 75 -6.73 1.29 -0.12
C CYS A 75 -6.25 2.60 0.53
N LEU A 76 -7.18 3.55 0.77
CA LEU A 76 -6.88 4.80 1.42
C LEU A 76 -6.40 4.56 2.85
N ILE A 77 -7.13 3.79 3.65
CA ILE A 77 -6.76 3.46 5.03
C ILE A 77 -5.39 2.80 5.09
N VAL A 78 -5.18 1.74 4.31
CA VAL A 78 -3.92 0.98 4.30
C VAL A 78 -2.76 1.87 3.87
N SER A 79 -2.94 2.69 2.83
CA SER A 79 -1.90 3.60 2.33
C SER A 79 -1.55 4.67 3.35
N THR A 80 -2.54 5.28 4.01
CA THR A 80 -2.31 6.30 5.04
C THR A 80 -1.57 5.71 6.24
N VAL A 81 -2.01 4.56 6.76
CA VAL A 81 -1.36 3.90 7.90
C VAL A 81 0.07 3.50 7.54
N SER A 82 0.26 2.87 6.38
CA SER A 82 1.57 2.47 5.89
C SER A 82 2.51 3.66 5.67
N SER A 83 2.00 4.78 5.14
CA SER A 83 2.79 6.01 4.94
C SER A 83 3.28 6.58 6.28
N ILE A 84 2.40 6.67 7.28
CA ILE A 84 2.75 7.17 8.61
C ILE A 84 3.80 6.24 9.26
N MET A 85 3.56 4.93 9.23
CA MET A 85 4.51 3.95 9.76
C MET A 85 5.87 4.00 9.05
N GLY A 86 5.88 4.15 7.72
CA GLY A 86 7.09 4.26 6.93
C GLY A 86 7.91 5.50 7.31
N TYR A 87 7.25 6.66 7.48
CA TYR A 87 7.91 7.89 7.90
C TYR A 87 8.59 7.73 9.28
N PHE A 88 7.86 7.21 10.27
CA PHE A 88 8.41 6.99 11.61
C PHE A 88 9.55 5.95 11.61
N THR A 89 9.43 4.90 10.80
CA THR A 89 10.47 3.87 10.66
C THR A 89 11.77 4.47 10.13
N ILE A 90 11.70 5.30 9.08
CA ILE A 90 12.88 5.98 8.53
C ILE A 90 13.49 6.92 9.57
N GLN A 91 12.67 7.71 10.26
CA GLN A 91 13.12 8.62 11.31
C GLN A 91 13.81 7.87 12.46
N PHE A 92 13.26 6.73 12.87
CA PHE A 92 13.83 5.88 13.91
C PHE A 92 15.16 5.26 13.49
N ILE A 93 15.25 4.73 12.27
CA ILE A 93 16.50 4.20 11.71
C ILE A 93 17.57 5.31 11.67
N TYR A 94 17.20 6.52 11.25
CA TYR A 94 18.11 7.66 11.19
C TYR A 94 18.63 8.04 12.59
N ARG A 95 17.74 8.12 13.58
CA ARG A 95 18.12 8.38 14.99
C ARG A 95 19.06 7.30 15.55
N LEU A 96 18.77 6.02 15.30
CA LEU A 96 19.63 4.92 15.71
C LEU A 96 21.02 4.97 15.05
N LYS A 97 21.09 5.32 13.76
CA LYS A 97 22.36 5.48 13.04
C LYS A 97 23.20 6.61 13.63
N ILE A 98 22.61 7.77 13.94
CA ILE A 98 23.31 8.89 14.58
C ILE A 98 23.84 8.49 15.96
N TYR A 99 22.99 7.88 16.81
CA TYR A 99 23.40 7.47 18.15
C TYR A 99 24.58 6.48 18.13
N LYS A 100 24.54 5.49 17.22
CA LYS A 100 25.66 4.55 17.03
C LYS A 100 26.94 5.23 16.54
N ARG A 101 26.83 6.28 15.72
CA ARG A 101 27.99 7.04 15.23
C ARG A 101 28.64 7.86 16.35
N LEU A 102 27.82 8.49 17.19
CA LEU A 102 28.29 9.28 18.34
C LEU A 102 28.96 8.41 19.41
N LYS A 103 28.46 7.19 19.66
CA LYS A 103 29.06 6.24 20.62
C LYS A 103 30.37 5.61 20.12
N LYS A 104 30.70 5.77 18.83
CA LYS A 104 31.92 5.22 18.21
C LYS A 104 33.02 6.29 18.03
N SER A 105 32.75 7.54 18.40
CA SER A 105 33.72 8.65 18.49
C SER A 105 34.05 8.91 19.95
#